data_AF-A0A0G0NFR2-F1
#
_entry.id   AF-A0A0G0NFR2-F1
#
_cell.length_a   1.000
_cell.length_b   1.000
_cell.length_c   1.000
_cell.angle_alpha   90.00
_cell.angle_beta   90.00
_cell.angle_gamma   90.00
#
_symmetry.space_group_name_H-M   'P 1'
#
loop_
_entity.id
_entity.type
_entity.pdbx_description
1 polymer ?
#
loop_
_entity_poly.entity_id
_entity_poly.type
_entity_poly.pdbx_seq_one_letter_code
_entity_poly.pdbx_strand_id
1 'polypeptide(L)'
;MLDKKNKQRIINRFKTHETDTGSPQVQIAILTEEIKELTEHLKQHKHDHSSRRGLLRKVGERRRLLKYLQKDNEASFIDLATKLKLKIAKKMIDDEEQKRREEEALLAEDTLEEEEEEVTPVVAKDEEE
;
A
#
# COMPACT_ATOMS: atom_id res chain seq x y z
N MET A 1 6.33 -19.54 -17.55
CA MET A 1 4.96 -18.97 -17.66
C MET A 1 4.05 -19.87 -16.85
N LEU A 2 3.14 -19.31 -16.05
CA LEU A 2 2.32 -20.12 -15.15
C LEU A 2 1.46 -21.11 -15.94
N ASP A 3 1.44 -22.37 -15.52
CA ASP A 3 0.54 -23.37 -16.11
C ASP A 3 -0.93 -22.95 -15.90
N LYS A 4 -1.79 -23.29 -16.88
CA LYS A 4 -3.21 -22.91 -16.88
C LYS A 4 -3.92 -23.41 -15.61
N LYS A 5 -3.57 -24.60 -15.12
CA LYS A 5 -4.13 -25.16 -13.89
C LYS A 5 -3.72 -24.35 -12.66
N ASN A 6 -2.45 -23.98 -12.57
CA ASN A 6 -1.94 -23.16 -11.46
C ASN A 6 -2.60 -21.78 -11.46
N LYS A 7 -2.74 -21.17 -12.65
CA LYS A 7 -3.40 -19.87 -12.80
C LYS A 7 -4.86 -19.93 -12.34
N GLN A 8 -5.60 -20.97 -12.77
CA GLN A 8 -6.99 -21.15 -12.36
C GLN A 8 -7.14 -21.35 -10.85
N ARG A 9 -6.22 -22.12 -10.22
CA ARG A 9 -6.20 -22.32 -8.77
C ARG A 9 -6.00 -21.01 -8.01
N ILE A 10 -5.12 -20.14 -8.50
CA ILE A 10 -4.89 -18.82 -7.89
C ILE A 10 -6.12 -17.94 -8.05
N ILE A 11 -6.70 -17.87 -9.25
CA ILE A 11 -7.92 -17.10 -9.51
C ILE A 11 -9.03 -17.54 -8.54
N ASN A 12 -9.29 -18.84 -8.43
CA ASN A 12 -10.33 -19.38 -7.55
C ASN A 12 -10.11 -19.06 -6.06
N ARG A 13 -8.87 -18.86 -5.63
CA ARG A 13 -8.52 -18.56 -4.24
C ARG A 13 -8.65 -17.08 -3.89
N PHE A 14 -8.43 -16.19 -4.86
CA PHE A 14 -8.36 -14.74 -4.64
C PHE A 14 -9.49 -13.96 -5.32
N LYS A 15 -10.38 -14.64 -6.05
CA LYS A 15 -11.58 -14.03 -6.65
C LYS A 15 -12.47 -13.44 -5.56
N THR A 16 -12.98 -12.24 -5.82
CA THR A 16 -13.94 -11.54 -4.95
C THR A 16 -15.39 -11.98 -5.20
N HIS A 17 -15.68 -12.42 -6.43
CA HIS A 17 -16.96 -12.96 -6.87
C HIS A 17 -16.72 -14.04 -7.93
N GLU A 18 -17.75 -14.80 -8.30
CA GLU A 18 -17.58 -16.03 -9.08
C GLU A 18 -16.96 -15.83 -10.48
N THR A 19 -17.25 -14.71 -11.12
CA THR A 19 -16.76 -14.32 -12.45
C THR A 19 -15.54 -13.40 -12.41
N ASP A 20 -15.00 -13.13 -11.22
CA ASP A 20 -13.87 -12.22 -11.04
C ASP A 20 -12.58 -12.83 -11.59
N THR A 21 -12.07 -12.23 -12.65
CA THR A 21 -10.79 -12.60 -13.28
C THR A 21 -9.82 -11.43 -13.35
N GLY A 22 -10.28 -10.23 -13.00
CA GLY A 22 -9.61 -8.97 -13.28
C GLY A 22 -9.42 -8.07 -12.07
N SER A 23 -9.92 -8.44 -10.89
CA SER A 23 -9.72 -7.63 -9.69
C SER A 23 -8.23 -7.46 -9.37
N PRO A 24 -7.85 -6.33 -8.73
CA PRO A 24 -6.50 -6.10 -8.28
C PRO A 24 -5.96 -7.26 -7.42
N GLN A 25 -6.80 -7.85 -6.58
CA GLN A 25 -6.49 -8.99 -5.71
C GLN A 25 -6.01 -10.20 -6.52
N VAL A 26 -6.79 -10.60 -7.55
CA VAL A 26 -6.45 -11.73 -8.42
C VAL A 26 -5.17 -11.44 -9.21
N GLN A 27 -5.04 -10.24 -9.77
CA GLN A 27 -3.86 -9.86 -10.55
C GLN A 27 -2.58 -9.87 -9.70
N ILE A 28 -2.63 -9.29 -8.50
CA ILE A 28 -1.49 -9.26 -7.57
C ILE A 28 -1.08 -10.67 -7.15
N ALA A 29 -2.05 -11.57 -6.91
CA ALA A 29 -1.77 -12.96 -6.57
C ALA A 29 -1.07 -13.71 -7.72
N ILE A 30 -1.54 -13.54 -8.97
CA ILE A 30 -0.90 -14.12 -10.15
C ILE A 30 0.52 -13.59 -10.33
N LEU A 31 0.69 -12.26 -10.31
CA LEU A 31 2.01 -11.64 -10.42
C LEU A 31 2.97 -12.12 -9.34
N THR A 32 2.47 -12.36 -8.12
CA THR A 32 3.30 -12.85 -7.02
C THR A 32 3.83 -14.26 -7.28
N GLU A 33 3.02 -15.17 -7.80
CA GLU A 33 3.50 -16.51 -8.13
C GLU A 33 4.44 -16.49 -9.33
N GLU A 34 4.15 -15.69 -10.36
CA GLU A 34 5.05 -15.53 -11.51
C GLU A 34 6.42 -14.94 -11.12
N ILE A 35 6.42 -13.94 -10.21
CA ILE A 35 7.65 -13.37 -9.66
C ILE A 35 8.44 -14.44 -8.92
N LYS A 36 7.76 -15.31 -8.14
CA LYS A 36 8.41 -16.39 -7.39
C LYS A 36 9.07 -17.41 -8.32
N GLU A 37 8.35 -17.90 -9.33
CA GLU A 37 8.90 -18.82 -10.34
C GLU A 37 10.09 -18.20 -11.09
N LEU A 38 9.95 -16.94 -11.52
CA LEU A 38 10.98 -16.25 -12.30
C LEU A 38 12.22 -15.93 -11.43
N THR A 39 12.02 -15.66 -10.14
CA THR A 39 13.12 -15.49 -9.19
C THR A 39 13.90 -16.80 -9.02
N GLU A 40 13.20 -17.94 -8.90
CA GLU A 40 13.84 -19.26 -8.81
C GLU A 40 14.66 -19.59 -10.06
N HIS A 41 14.09 -19.32 -11.25
CA HIS A 41 14.78 -19.49 -12.53
C HIS A 41 16.06 -18.64 -12.61
N LEU A 42 15.99 -17.36 -12.22
CA LEU A 42 17.14 -16.45 -12.27
C LEU A 42 18.25 -16.77 -11.26
N LYS A 43 17.95 -17.52 -10.19
CA LYS A 43 19.00 -18.03 -9.28
C LYS A 43 19.94 -18.99 -10.01
N GLN A 44 19.38 -19.81 -10.90
CA GLN A 44 20.14 -20.78 -11.71
C GLN A 44 20.76 -20.09 -12.93
N HIS A 45 20.04 -19.14 -13.57
CA HIS A 45 20.46 -18.45 -14.78
C HIS A 45 20.89 -17.00 -14.52
N LYS A 46 22.06 -16.81 -13.91
CA LYS A 46 22.55 -15.50 -13.46
C LYS A 46 22.80 -14.48 -14.59
N HIS A 47 23.05 -14.96 -15.81
CA HIS A 47 23.33 -14.12 -16.99
C HIS A 47 22.11 -13.84 -17.86
N ASP A 48 20.91 -14.32 -17.49
CA ASP A 48 19.68 -13.98 -18.21
C ASP A 48 19.18 -12.58 -17.82
N HIS A 49 19.71 -11.58 -18.52
CA HIS A 49 19.35 -10.18 -18.32
C HIS A 49 17.96 -9.84 -18.86
N SER A 50 17.50 -10.54 -19.90
CA SER A 50 16.18 -10.33 -20.51
C SER A 50 15.06 -10.73 -19.55
N SER A 51 15.18 -11.90 -18.94
CA SER A 51 14.23 -12.37 -17.92
C SER A 51 14.30 -11.50 -16.66
N ARG A 52 15.48 -11.02 -16.26
CA ARG A 52 15.60 -10.07 -15.14
C ARG A 52 14.87 -8.75 -15.42
N ARG A 53 14.94 -8.22 -16.64
CA ARG A 53 14.16 -7.05 -17.04
C ARG A 53 12.66 -7.33 -16.98
N GLY A 54 12.22 -8.51 -17.43
CA GLY A 54 10.84 -8.97 -17.29
C GLY A 54 10.38 -9.04 -15.83
N LEU A 55 11.22 -9.56 -14.94
CA LEU A 55 10.97 -9.62 -13.51
C LEU A 55 10.75 -8.22 -12.92
N LEU A 56 11.64 -7.26 -13.22
CA LEU A 56 11.52 -5.89 -12.71
C LEU A 56 10.22 -5.22 -13.16
N ARG A 57 9.78 -5.46 -14.41
CA ARG A 57 8.47 -4.97 -14.89
C ARG A 57 7.31 -5.53 -14.08
N LYS A 58 7.30 -6.85 -13.83
CA LYS A 58 6.26 -7.51 -13.01
C LYS A 58 6.24 -7.00 -11.56
N VAL A 59 7.42 -6.78 -10.97
CA VAL A 59 7.54 -6.21 -9.62
C VAL A 59 6.97 -4.78 -9.58
N GLY A 60 7.28 -3.96 -10.57
CA GLY A 60 6.75 -2.60 -10.68
C GLY A 60 5.23 -2.56 -10.86
N GLU A 61 4.69 -3.42 -11.73
CA GLU A 61 3.26 -3.57 -11.96
C GLU A 61 2.52 -3.98 -10.67
N ARG A 62 3.03 -5.02 -9.97
CA ARG A 62 2.47 -5.46 -8.69
C ARG A 62 2.48 -4.33 -7.65
N ARG A 63 3.55 -3.53 -7.59
CA ARG A 63 3.65 -2.39 -6.67
C ARG A 63 2.61 -1.32 -6.97
N ARG A 64 2.34 -1.05 -8.25
CA ARG A 64 1.30 -0.09 -8.67
C ARG A 64 -0.10 -0.57 -8.27
N LEU A 65 -0.40 -1.85 -8.50
CA LEU A 65 -1.68 -2.45 -8.11
C LEU A 65 -1.89 -2.45 -6.59
N LEU A 66 -0.85 -2.75 -5.81
CA LEU A 66 -0.93 -2.69 -4.35
C LEU A 66 -1.23 -1.28 -3.84
N LYS A 67 -0.56 -0.25 -4.40
CA LYS A 67 -0.85 1.15 -4.06
C LYS A 67 -2.28 1.56 -4.43
N TYR A 68 -2.77 1.09 -5.58
CA TYR A 68 -4.15 1.35 -5.99
C TYR A 68 -5.14 0.71 -5.01
N LEU A 69 -4.94 -0.56 -4.66
CA LEU A 69 -5.80 -1.28 -3.72
C LEU A 69 -5.77 -0.65 -2.31
N GLN A 70 -4.62 -0.16 -1.86
CA GLN A 70 -4.50 0.55 -0.58
C GLN A 70 -5.37 1.81 -0.57
N LYS A 71 -5.31 2.62 -1.64
CA LYS A 71 -6.08 3.86 -1.75
C LYS A 71 -7.59 3.61 -1.87
N ASP A 72 -7.97 2.54 -2.56
CA ASP A 72 -9.37 2.22 -2.85
C ASP A 72 -10.04 1.48 -1.67
N ASN A 73 -9.35 0.49 -1.10
CA ASN A 73 -9.85 -0.35 -0.02
C ASN A 73 -8.71 -0.89 0.86
N GLU A 74 -8.43 -0.16 1.93
CA GLU A 74 -7.38 -0.47 2.91
C GLU A 74 -7.55 -1.87 3.53
N ALA A 75 -8.79 -2.25 3.89
CA ALA A 75 -9.07 -3.56 4.48
C ALA A 75 -8.71 -4.72 3.53
N SER A 76 -9.06 -4.59 2.25
CA SER A 76 -8.71 -5.58 1.22
C SER A 76 -7.21 -5.64 0.96
N PHE A 77 -6.52 -4.50 1.04
CA PHE A 77 -5.06 -4.45 0.94
C PHE A 77 -4.39 -5.22 2.09
N ILE A 78 -4.82 -4.99 3.33
CA ILE A 78 -4.28 -5.66 4.53
C ILE A 78 -4.51 -7.18 4.45
N ASP A 79 -5.73 -7.60 4.11
CA ASP A 79 -6.07 -9.03 3.96
C ASP A 79 -5.24 -9.70 2.84
N LEU A 80 -5.10 -9.05 1.69
CA LEU A 80 -4.28 -9.57 0.60
C LEU A 80 -2.80 -9.65 1.01
N ALA A 81 -2.29 -8.62 1.65
CA ALA A 81 -0.90 -8.53 2.08
C ALA A 81 -0.53 -9.61 3.10
N THR A 82 -1.40 -9.87 4.06
CA THR A 82 -1.22 -10.93 5.07
C THR A 82 -1.27 -12.30 4.41
N LYS A 83 -2.24 -12.56 3.52
CA LYS A 83 -2.34 -13.80 2.73
C LYS A 83 -1.10 -14.08 1.88
N LEU A 84 -0.54 -13.04 1.26
CA LEU A 84 0.64 -13.14 0.39
C LEU A 84 1.97 -12.95 1.14
N LYS A 85 1.94 -12.72 2.46
CA LYS A 85 3.11 -12.47 3.33
C LYS A 85 4.07 -11.40 2.78
N LEU A 86 3.51 -10.32 2.24
CA LEU A 86 4.29 -9.24 1.62
C LEU A 86 4.87 -8.31 2.70
N LYS A 87 6.20 -8.20 2.78
CA LYS A 87 6.89 -7.31 3.74
C LYS A 87 6.54 -5.82 3.56
N ILE A 88 6.13 -5.43 2.36
CA ILE A 88 5.77 -4.06 1.99
C ILE A 88 4.60 -3.54 2.83
N ALA A 89 3.69 -4.43 3.25
CA ALA A 89 2.49 -4.03 3.96
C ALA A 89 2.75 -3.50 5.35
N LYS A 90 3.70 -4.09 6.10
CA LYS A 90 4.09 -3.56 7.41
C LYS A 90 4.57 -2.12 7.29
N LYS A 91 5.53 -1.90 6.39
CA LYS A 91 6.08 -0.55 6.16
C LYS A 91 5.01 0.45 5.72
N MET A 92 4.08 0.04 4.86
CA MET A 92 3.01 0.94 4.39
C MET A 92 2.00 1.31 5.49
N ILE A 93 1.68 0.38 6.38
CA ILE A 93 0.85 0.64 7.57
C ILE A 93 1.60 1.59 8.51
N ASP A 94 2.87 1.30 8.79
CA ASP A 94 3.72 2.13 9.64
C ASP A 94 3.84 3.56 9.08
N ASP A 95 4.04 3.70 7.76
CA ASP A 95 4.14 5.00 7.06
C ASP A 95 2.80 5.78 7.11
N GLU A 96 1.65 5.11 7.05
CA GLU A 96 0.32 5.75 7.16
C GLU A 96 -0.03 6.13 8.59
N GLU A 97 0.29 5.30 9.57
CA GLU A 97 0.14 5.65 10.99
C GLU A 97 0.99 6.86 11.37
N GLN A 98 2.23 6.95 10.85
CA GLN A 98 3.09 8.11 11.06
C GLN A 98 2.45 9.39 10.52
N LYS A 99 1.93 9.36 9.28
CA LYS A 99 1.25 10.52 8.70
C LYS A 99 0.04 10.98 9.49
N ARG A 100 -0.80 10.04 9.95
CA ARG A 100 -1.98 10.40 10.76
C ARG A 100 -1.56 11.06 12.08
N ARG A 101 -0.51 10.56 12.74
CA ARG A 101 0.02 11.17 13.96
C ARG A 101 0.62 12.56 13.71
N GLU A 102 1.33 12.72 12.60
CA GLU A 102 1.88 14.03 12.19
C GLU A 102 0.75 15.03 11.91
N GLU A 103 -0.30 14.63 11.18
CA GLU A 103 -1.48 15.48 10.91
C GLU A 103 -2.23 15.84 12.20
N GLU A 104 -2.44 14.88 13.12
CA GLU A 104 -3.09 15.11 14.40
C GLU A 104 -2.29 16.04 15.32
N ALA A 105 -0.96 15.92 15.33
CA ALA A 105 -0.08 16.81 16.09
C ALA A 105 -0.12 18.25 15.56
N LEU A 106 -0.15 18.43 14.24
CA LEU A 106 -0.24 19.74 13.59
C LEU A 106 -1.57 20.43 13.92
N LEU A 107 -2.68 19.68 13.85
CA LEU A 107 -4.01 20.17 14.24
C LEU A 107 -4.08 20.57 15.71
N ALA A 108 -3.42 19.81 16.59
CA ALA A 108 -3.36 20.15 18.02
C ALA A 108 -2.57 21.44 18.26
N GLU A 109 -1.49 21.66 17.51
CA GLU A 109 -0.71 22.90 17.57
C GLU A 109 -1.53 24.11 17.08
N ASP A 110 -2.22 23.98 15.94
CA ASP A 110 -3.13 25.02 15.41
C ASP A 110 -4.25 25.36 16.42
N THR A 111 -4.85 24.37 17.09
CA THR A 111 -5.90 24.63 18.09
C THR A 111 -5.39 25.36 19.33
N LEU A 112 -4.14 25.13 19.73
CA LEU A 112 -3.53 25.82 20.85
C LEU A 112 -3.21 27.28 20.50
N GLU A 113 -2.80 27.57 19.27
CA GLU A 113 -2.62 28.95 18.78
C GLU A 113 -3.96 29.71 18.75
N GLU A 114 -5.05 29.09 18.30
CA GLU A 114 -6.39 29.69 18.31
C GLU A 114 -6.89 29.97 19.75
N GLU A 115 -6.69 29.02 20.68
CA GLU A 115 -7.04 29.22 22.10
C GLU A 115 -6.18 30.31 22.77
N GLU A 116 -4.88 30.43 22.44
CA GLU A 116 -4.03 31.50 22.96
C GLU A 116 -4.43 32.88 22.42
N GLU A 117 -4.81 33.00 21.14
CA GLU A 117 -5.31 34.26 20.57
C GLU A 117 -6.65 34.70 21.21
N GLU A 118 -7.59 33.79 21.45
CA GLU A 118 -8.86 34.10 22.12
C GLU A 118 -8.69 34.48 23.61
N VAL A 119 -7.65 33.94 24.27
CA VAL A 119 -7.37 34.20 25.69
C VAL A 119 -6.60 35.50 25.90
N THR A 120 -6.00 36.11 24.85
CA THR A 120 -5.46 37.47 24.98
C THR A 120 -6.60 38.45 25.29
N PRO A 121 -6.69 38.98 26.53
CA PRO A 121 -7.65 40.03 26.78
C PRO A 121 -7.19 41.20 25.92
N VAL A 122 -8.10 41.79 25.15
CA VAL A 122 -7.98 43.17 24.71
C VAL A 122 -7.69 43.96 25.98
N VAL A 123 -6.41 44.24 26.25
CA VAL A 123 -6.01 45.12 27.35
C VAL A 123 -6.58 46.46 26.94
N ALA A 124 -7.78 46.71 27.48
CA ALA A 124 -8.50 47.96 27.34
C ALA A 124 -7.52 49.06 27.71
N LYS A 125 -7.19 49.90 26.74
CA LYS A 125 -6.57 51.19 26.98
C LYS A 125 -7.63 52.10 27.61
N ASP A 126 -8.04 51.76 28.82
CA ASP A 126 -8.79 52.61 29.73
C ASP A 126 -7.92 52.82 30.95
N GLU A 127 -6.88 53.64 30.80
CA GLU A 127 -6.33 54.38 31.93
C GLU A 127 -6.35 55.86 31.51
N GLU A 128 -7.41 56.51 31.97
CA GLU A 128 -7.53 57.96 32.11
C GLU A 128 -6.44 58.47 33.07
N GLU A 129 -5.61 59.42 32.62
CA GLU A 129 -5.32 60.72 33.28
C GLU A 129 -4.47 61.63 32.38
#